data_AF-A0A6S7DE59-F1
#
_entry.id   AF-A0A6S7DE59-F1
#
_cell.length_a   1.000
_cell.length_b   1.000
_cell.length_c   1.000
_cell.angle_alpha   90.00
_cell.angle_beta   90.00
_cell.angle_gamma   90.00
#
_symmetry.space_group_name_H-M   'P 1'
#
loop_
_entity.id
_entity.type
_entity.pdbx_description
1 polymer ?
#
loop_
_entity_poly.entity_id
_entity_poly.type
_entity_poly.pdbx_seq_one_letter_code
_entity_poly.pdbx_strand_id
1 'polypeptide(L)' 'MKNPRCLPDLTLHVFEQDGGWHWGLTIERLHGTGKKVVAFSEKVFRSEAEARADGKRAYDNEHEGGLRRAALV' A
#
# COMPACT_ATOMS: atom_id res chain seq x y z
N MET A 1 -9.55 18.56 11.77
CA MET A 1 -10.24 18.33 10.49
C MET A 1 -9.35 17.44 9.63
N LYS A 2 -9.62 16.13 9.54
CA LYS A 2 -8.87 15.23 8.64
C LYS A 2 -9.38 15.47 7.21
N ASN A 3 -8.50 15.90 6.32
CA ASN A 3 -8.82 16.29 4.95
C ASN A 3 -9.36 15.06 4.18
N PRO A 4 -10.61 15.06 3.67
CA PRO A 4 -11.26 13.88 3.08
C PRO A 4 -10.70 13.48 1.69
N ARG A 5 -9.60 14.10 1.26
CA ARG A 5 -8.97 13.91 -0.06
C ARG A 5 -7.68 13.08 -0.03
N CYS A 6 -7.23 12.65 1.15
CA CYS A 6 -6.20 11.61 1.24
C CYS A 6 -6.88 10.26 1.29
N LEU A 7 -6.43 9.33 0.46
CA LEU A 7 -6.85 7.93 0.55
C LEU A 7 -6.63 7.42 1.97
N PRO A 8 -7.54 6.56 2.48
CA PRO A 8 -7.49 6.07 3.85
C PRO A 8 -6.09 5.53 4.14
N ASP A 9 -5.48 6.03 5.22
CA ASP A 9 -4.07 5.84 5.66
C ASP A 9 -3.38 4.63 5.00
N LEU A 10 -2.95 4.81 3.74
CA LEU A 10 -2.29 3.77 2.97
C LEU A 10 -0.92 3.59 3.60
N THR A 11 -0.56 2.34 3.91
CA THR A 11 0.68 2.00 4.60
C THR A 11 1.40 0.92 3.83
N LEU A 12 2.65 1.19 3.47
CA LEU A 12 3.56 0.21 2.89
C LEU A 12 4.26 -0.56 4.02
N HIS A 13 4.06 -1.87 4.02
CA HIS A 13 4.78 -2.82 4.85
C HIS A 13 5.81 -3.54 3.98
N VAL A 14 7.04 -3.63 4.46
CA VAL A 14 8.10 -4.43 3.86
C VAL A 14 8.57 -5.41 4.92
N PHE A 15 8.64 -6.69 4.59
CA PHE A 15 8.92 -7.75 5.55
C PHE A 15 9.61 -8.92 4.87
N GLU A 16 10.35 -9.71 5.64
CA GLU A 16 10.99 -10.94 5.17
C GLU A 16 10.07 -12.15 5.46
N GLN A 17 9.92 -13.04 4.48
CA GLN A 17 9.18 -14.30 4.58
C GLN A 17 9.93 -15.39 3.82
N ASP A 18 10.14 -16.56 4.42
CA ASP A 18 10.82 -17.71 3.80
C ASP A 18 12.23 -17.38 3.24
N GLY A 19 12.96 -16.47 3.89
CA GLY A 19 14.29 -16.03 3.46
C GLY A 19 14.28 -15.08 2.26
N GLY A 20 13.11 -14.55 1.91
CA GLY A 20 12.90 -13.62 0.83
C GLY A 20 12.17 -12.36 1.28
N TRP A 21 12.42 -11.24 0.60
CA TRP A 21 11.79 -9.98 0.93
C TRP A 21 10.47 -9.83 0.19
N HIS A 22 9.46 -9.33 0.88
CA HIS A 22 8.12 -9.07 0.36
C HIS A 22 7.63 -7.70 0.80
N TRP A 23 6.61 -7.20 0.12
CA TRP A 23 5.90 -6.01 0.54
C TRP A 23 4.38 -6.21 0.48
N GLY A 24 3.66 -5.45 1.31
CA GLY A 24 2.21 -5.42 1.38
C GLY A 24 1.72 -4.00 1.62
N LEU A 25 0.70 -3.57 0.90
CA LEU A 25 0.02 -2.31 1.07
C LEU A 25 -1.29 -2.52 1.84
N THR A 26 -1.48 -1.77 2.92
CA THR A 26 -2.72 -1.81 3.71
C THR A 26 -3.36 -0.44 3.84
N ILE A 27 -4.68 -0.40 3.96
CA ILE A 27 -5.45 0.80 4.31
C ILE A 27 -6.18 0.57 5.63
N GLU A 28 -6.41 1.64 6.37
CA GLU A 28 -7.41 1.61 7.44
C GLU A 28 -8.82 1.48 6.83
N ARG A 29 -9.63 0.59 7.40
CA ARG A 29 -11.02 0.47 6.96
C ARG A 29 -11.80 1.70 7.41
N LEU A 30 -12.52 2.34 6.47
CA LEU A 30 -13.41 3.46 6.78
C LEU A 30 -14.54 3.09 7.75
N HIS A 31 -14.95 1.82 7.76
CA HIS A 31 -15.95 1.28 8.69
C HIS A 31 -15.45 -0.05 9.30
N GLY A 32 -15.53 -0.17 10.62
CA GLY A 32 -15.06 -1.32 11.39
C GLY A 32 -13.63 -1.17 11.91
N THR A 33 -13.17 -2.11 12.75
CA THR A 33 -11.81 -2.17 13.28
C THR A 33 -10.91 -3.04 12.41
N GLY A 34 -9.70 -2.54 12.10
CA GLY A 34 -8.65 -3.32 11.45
C GLY A 34 -8.16 -2.75 10.13
N LYS A 35 -7.11 -3.37 9.59
CA LYS A 35 -6.46 -2.99 8.33
C LYS A 35 -6.90 -3.92 7.21
N LYS A 36 -7.08 -3.38 6.00
CA LYS A 36 -7.34 -4.17 4.79
C LYS A 36 -6.10 -4.14 3.92
N VAL A 37 -5.62 -5.32 3.50
CA VAL A 37 -4.59 -5.41 2.44
C VAL A 37 -5.23 -5.06 1.10
N VAL A 38 -4.62 -4.13 0.37
CA VAL A 38 -5.09 -3.67 -0.95
C VAL A 38 -4.19 -4.13 -2.08
N ALA A 39 -2.91 -4.35 -1.81
CA ALA A 39 -1.95 -4.93 -2.75
C ALA A 39 -0.81 -5.61 -1.99
N PHE A 40 -0.10 -6.50 -2.64
CA PHE A 40 1.08 -7.17 -2.09
C PHE A 40 2.00 -7.62 -3.21
N SER A 41 3.25 -7.97 -2.87
CA SER A 41 4.21 -8.49 -3.83
C SER A 41 4.00 -9.98 -4.06
N GLU A 42 3.66 -10.35 -5.29
CA GLU A 42 3.64 -11.75 -5.73
C GLU A 42 5.06 -12.31 -5.91
N LYS A 43 6.02 -11.43 -6.21
CA LYS A 43 7.43 -11.77 -6.34
C LYS A 43 8.17 -11.64 -5.01
N VAL A 44 9.15 -12.52 -4.85
CA VAL A 44 10.12 -12.52 -3.77
C VAL A 44 11.32 -11.68 -4.21
N PHE A 45 11.76 -10.75 -3.38
CA PHE A 45 12.96 -9.95 -3.62
C PHE A 45 14.14 -10.47 -2.82
N ARG A 46 15.35 -10.17 -3.30
CA ARG A 46 16.59 -10.57 -2.62
C ARG A 46 16.97 -9.62 -1.48
N SER A 47 16.43 -8.40 -1.51
CA SER A 47 16.81 -7.33 -0.58
C SER A 47 15.61 -6.46 -0.16
N GLU A 48 15.62 -5.96 1.08
CA GLU A 48 14.61 -5.00 1.57
C GLU A 48 14.48 -3.79 0.64
N ALA A 49 15.61 -3.25 0.17
CA ALA A 49 15.64 -2.06 -0.67
C ALA A 49 14.90 -2.28 -2.00
N GLU A 50 15.02 -3.46 -2.60
CA GLU A 50 14.32 -3.80 -3.84
C GLU A 50 12.82 -3.94 -3.59
N ALA A 51 12.43 -4.65 -2.52
CA ALA A 51 11.03 -4.78 -2.12
C ALA A 51 10.40 -3.43 -1.79
N ARG A 52 11.12 -2.55 -1.06
CA ARG A 52 10.66 -1.19 -0.75
C ARG A 52 10.54 -0.33 -2.00
N ALA A 53 11.49 -0.39 -2.93
CA ALA A 53 11.42 0.38 -4.16
C ALA A 53 10.26 -0.05 -5.06
N ASP A 54 9.96 -1.34 -5.12
CA ASP A 54 8.81 -1.87 -5.85
C ASP A 54 7.48 -1.51 -5.15
N GLY A 55 7.41 -1.74 -3.85
CA GLY A 55 6.24 -1.40 -3.03
C GLY A 55 5.95 0.10 -3.00
N LYS A 56 6.98 0.96 -3.08
CA LYS A 56 6.80 2.41 -3.21
C LYS A 56 6.16 2.80 -4.54
N ARG A 57 6.53 2.14 -5.65
CA ARG A 57 5.86 2.38 -6.94
C ARG A 57 4.40 1.97 -6.89
N ALA A 58 4.11 0.82 -6.27
CA ALA A 58 2.73 0.40 -6.05
C ALA A 58 1.98 1.39 -5.15
N TYR A 59 2.62 1.90 -4.08
CA TYR A 59 2.06 2.92 -3.21
C TYR A 59 1.71 4.20 -3.99
N ASP A 60 2.64 4.72 -4.78
CA ASP A 60 2.45 5.94 -5.56
C ASP A 60 1.33 5.77 -6.61
N ASN A 61 1.24 4.60 -7.27
CA ASN A 61 0.18 4.26 -8.22
C ASN A 61 -1.20 4.16 -7.55
N GLU A 62 -1.32 3.49 -6.40
CA GLU A 62 -2.58 3.38 -5.66
C GLU A 62 -2.99 4.73 -5.07
N HIS A 63 -2.01 5.52 -4.61
CA HIS A 63 -2.23 6.87 -4.11
C HIS A 63 -2.75 7.79 -5.23
N GLU A 64 -2.20 7.70 -6.45
CA GLU A 64 -2.70 8.44 -7.61
C GLU A 64 -4.05 7.90 -8.12
N GLY A 65 -4.22 6.57 -8.15
CA GLY A 65 -5.43 5.91 -8.61
C GLY A 65 -6.65 6.24 -7.77
N GLY A 66 -6.49 6.37 -6.46
CA GLY A 66 -7.58 6.83 -5.60
C GLY A 66 -7.84 8.34 -5.66
N LEU A 67 -6.83 9.16 -5.98
CA LEU A 67 -7.01 10.57 -6.36
C LEU A 67 -7.82 10.71 -7.66
N ARG A 68 -7.58 9.83 -8.65
CA ARG A 68 -8.36 9.78 -9.89
C ARG A 68 -9.79 9.29 -9.68
N ARG A 69 -10.03 8.32 -8.79
CA ARG A 69 -11.38 7.83 -8.46
C ARG A 69 -12.21 8.84 -7.67
N ALA A 70 -11.58 9.72 -6.89
CA ALA A 70 -12.26 10.78 -6.15
C ALA A 70 -12.66 12.00 -7.03
N ALA A 71 -12.13 12.10 -8.26
CA ALA A 71 -12.37 13.23 -9.16
C ALA A 71 -13.60 13.08 -10.08
N LEU A 72 -14.47 12.07 -9.85
CA LEU A 72 -15.65 11.77 -10.68
C LEU A 72 -17.00 11.88 -9.94
N VAL A 73 -17.09 12.72 -8.90
CA VAL A 73 -18.36 13.04 -8.21
C VAL A 73 -18.67 14.53 -8.34
#